data_AF-A0A1X2M0X6-F1
#
_entry.id   AF-A0A1X2M0X6-F1
#
_cell.length_a   1.000
_cell.length_b   1.000
_cell.length_c   1.000
_cell.angle_alpha   90.00
_cell.angle_beta   90.00
_cell.angle_gamma   90.00
#
_symmetry.space_group_name_H-M   'P 1'
#
loop_
_entity.id
_entity.type
_entity.pdbx_description
1 polymer ?
#
loop_
_entity_poly.entity_id
_entity_poly.type
_entity_poly.pdbx_seq_one_letter_code
_entity_poly.pdbx_strand_id
1 'polypeptide(L)'
;MERPVKPPLDDTCSRVETSEVVPYYRLVLRGCSQLCFQSNALTGLFFLAAVVVASPIAATYFLVAAIIAPAGRMLLGERGPVLATGLPGLNPCLIALSLPAFFQTSWTNVGMWVVLVVCVAIAVVLVRLLVAALPFPILALPFLIIFWGLYALAPHLDVLRPAASRPPEVTAFHPVSAVLFSLGQAVFSPSIWSGLLFLAGILISSWRHAVLALLGAAIGTAVSYYYGDVHPMGVNFGLYGFNGVLTAVAVYTICGGMLRLALLGALVATILTPAIAAIGLQTVSAPFVFTTWFVLALGWIEQKWFDVPALAAEGVPMAKSSGSSGNEHNPQGDTHMSSPPDSIVFSNLLEQVKNLNATGEWTAFRPGVTAHWLYNDGNGGPAAVFLRYTPGARVAEHEHMGYEHLLILEGDQFDEHGSYPQGSFVINPPGTRHSPGSVGGCVALLIYEKAVRFLCEE
;
A
#
# COMPACT_ATOMS: atom_id res chain seq x y z
N MET A 1 21.83 -2.31 7.87
CA MET A 1 20.62 -2.78 8.58
C MET A 1 19.42 -2.29 7.80
N GLU A 2 18.80 -3.19 7.05
CA GLU A 2 17.61 -2.89 6.24
C GLU A 2 16.42 -2.59 7.16
N ARG A 3 15.71 -1.48 6.91
CA ARG A 3 14.45 -1.19 7.60
C ARG A 3 13.43 -2.26 7.18
N PRO A 4 12.68 -2.87 8.10
CA PRO A 4 11.61 -3.78 7.73
C PRO A 4 10.55 -3.00 6.94
N VAL A 5 10.32 -3.41 5.71
CA VAL A 5 9.21 -2.94 4.88
C VAL A 5 7.91 -3.33 5.58
N LYS A 6 7.13 -2.34 6.04
CA LYS A 6 5.76 -2.59 6.52
C LYS A 6 4.96 -3.19 5.35
N PRO A 7 4.42 -4.42 5.48
CA PRO A 7 3.51 -4.93 4.46
C PRO A 7 2.21 -4.13 4.45
N PRO A 8 1.50 -4.06 3.31
CA PRO A 8 0.25 -3.32 3.20
C PRO A 8 -0.81 -3.85 4.18
N LEU A 9 -1.57 -2.93 4.77
CA LEU A 9 -2.65 -3.17 5.72
C LEU A 9 -3.80 -3.95 5.06
N ASP A 10 -3.90 -5.24 5.36
CA ASP A 10 -5.13 -6.04 5.20
C ASP A 10 -6.03 -5.79 6.43
N ASP A 11 -6.98 -4.86 6.34
CA ASP A 11 -7.87 -4.48 7.47
C ASP A 11 -9.12 -5.38 7.62
N THR A 12 -9.20 -6.56 6.98
CA THR A 12 -10.38 -7.45 7.09
C THR A 12 -10.10 -8.94 7.17
N CYS A 13 -8.85 -9.38 7.31
CA CYS A 13 -8.54 -10.80 7.52
C CYS A 13 -7.37 -10.93 8.50
N SER A 14 -7.43 -11.91 9.41
CA SER A 14 -6.40 -12.18 10.41
C SER A 14 -4.99 -12.10 9.80
N ARG A 15 -4.06 -11.48 10.54
CA ARG A 15 -2.62 -11.50 10.22
C ARG A 15 -2.25 -12.93 9.83
N VAL A 16 -1.72 -13.11 8.61
CA VAL A 16 -1.14 -14.39 8.23
C VAL A 16 0.04 -14.61 9.15
N GLU A 17 -0.12 -15.48 10.15
CA GLU A 17 0.97 -15.95 10.97
C GLU A 17 2.04 -16.51 10.03
N THR A 18 3.28 -16.05 10.18
CA THR A 18 4.43 -16.44 9.36
C THR A 18 4.79 -17.94 9.42
N SER A 19 3.98 -18.72 10.14
CA SER A 19 4.12 -20.17 10.39
C SER A 19 3.21 -21.03 9.50
N GLU A 20 2.14 -20.49 8.91
CA GLU A 20 1.18 -21.30 8.13
C GLU A 20 1.57 -21.42 6.64
N VAL A 21 1.80 -22.64 6.18
CA VAL A 21 1.99 -22.95 4.75
C VAL A 21 0.70 -22.61 4.00
N VAL A 22 0.75 -21.57 3.16
CA VAL A 22 -0.42 -21.15 2.37
C VAL A 22 -0.82 -22.27 1.39
N PRO A 23 -2.08 -22.75 1.43
CA PRO A 23 -2.54 -23.79 0.52
C PRO A 23 -2.40 -23.38 -0.95
N TYR A 24 -2.08 -24.34 -1.81
CA TYR A 24 -1.79 -24.05 -3.22
C TYR A 24 -2.93 -23.31 -3.94
N TYR A 25 -4.19 -23.74 -3.73
CA TYR A 25 -5.35 -23.08 -4.35
C TYR A 25 -5.45 -21.60 -3.95
N ARG A 26 -5.02 -21.24 -2.74
CA ARG A 26 -5.01 -19.86 -2.25
C ARG A 26 -3.90 -19.05 -2.93
N LEU A 27 -2.75 -19.67 -3.25
CA LEU A 27 -1.71 -19.04 -4.07
C LEU A 27 -2.21 -18.72 -5.48
N VAL A 28 -2.93 -19.67 -6.10
CA VAL A 28 -3.54 -19.50 -7.43
C VAL A 28 -4.51 -18.32 -7.44
N LEU A 29 -5.47 -18.31 -6.50
CA LEU A 29 -6.47 -17.25 -6.42
C LEU A 29 -5.87 -15.89 -6.04
N ARG A 30 -4.88 -15.84 -5.15
CA ARG A 30 -4.15 -14.60 -4.87
C ARG A 30 -3.39 -14.12 -6.11
N GLY A 31 -2.82 -15.02 -6.90
CA GLY A 31 -2.20 -14.67 -8.19
C GLY A 31 -3.16 -13.97 -9.15
N CYS A 32 -4.42 -14.37 -9.17
CA CYS A 32 -5.45 -13.70 -9.95
C CYS A 32 -5.76 -12.28 -9.47
N SER A 33 -5.75 -12.02 -8.16
CA SER A 33 -6.11 -10.71 -7.61
C SER A 33 -4.98 -9.67 -7.68
N GLN A 34 -3.74 -10.13 -7.87
CA GLN A 34 -2.58 -9.27 -8.02
C GLN A 34 -2.65 -8.35 -9.25
N LEU A 35 -3.51 -8.65 -10.24
CA LEU A 35 -3.78 -7.79 -11.41
C LEU A 35 -4.14 -6.35 -11.02
N CYS A 36 -4.65 -6.14 -9.80
CA CYS A 36 -4.87 -4.82 -9.23
C CYS A 36 -4.29 -4.70 -7.82
N PHE A 37 -3.11 -5.29 -7.56
CA PHE A 37 -2.36 -5.18 -6.30
C PHE A 37 -3.10 -5.68 -5.05
N GLN A 38 -3.98 -6.68 -5.20
CA GLN A 38 -4.67 -7.29 -4.07
C GLN A 38 -4.05 -8.65 -3.75
N SER A 39 -3.88 -8.98 -2.46
CA SER A 39 -3.36 -10.26 -1.97
C SER A 39 -4.47 -11.13 -1.36
N ASN A 40 -5.64 -11.12 -2.00
CA ASN A 40 -6.87 -11.72 -1.48
C ASN A 40 -7.43 -12.78 -2.44
N ALA A 41 -7.69 -13.99 -1.93
CA ALA A 41 -8.18 -15.11 -2.75
C ALA A 41 -9.63 -14.92 -3.22
N LEU A 42 -10.49 -14.31 -2.40
CA LEU A 42 -11.87 -14.04 -2.77
C LEU A 42 -11.92 -12.99 -3.88
N THR A 43 -11.12 -11.92 -3.78
CA THR A 43 -10.94 -10.96 -4.89
C THR A 43 -10.52 -11.67 -6.18
N GLY A 44 -9.64 -12.67 -6.09
CA GLY A 44 -9.19 -13.45 -7.24
C GLY A 44 -10.32 -14.23 -7.89
N LEU A 45 -11.23 -14.79 -7.08
CA LEU A 45 -12.44 -15.46 -7.56
C LEU A 45 -13.38 -14.47 -8.27
N PHE A 46 -13.55 -13.26 -7.74
CA PHE A 46 -14.33 -12.21 -8.38
C PHE A 46 -13.72 -11.77 -9.72
N PHE A 47 -12.40 -11.66 -9.81
CA PHE A 47 -11.72 -11.34 -11.07
C PHE A 47 -11.87 -12.48 -12.08
N LEU A 48 -11.78 -13.73 -11.64
CA LEU A 48 -12.05 -14.88 -12.50
C LEU A 48 -13.51 -14.84 -13.01
N ALA A 49 -14.48 -14.58 -12.14
CA ALA A 49 -15.88 -14.43 -12.53
C ALA A 49 -16.08 -13.27 -13.52
N ALA A 50 -15.40 -12.13 -13.31
CA ALA A 50 -15.44 -10.98 -14.22
C ALA A 50 -14.97 -11.36 -15.64
N VAL A 51 -13.93 -12.19 -15.74
CA VAL A 51 -13.41 -12.68 -17.03
C VAL A 51 -14.34 -13.74 -17.63
N VAL A 52 -14.88 -14.67 -16.84
CA VAL A 52 -15.83 -15.71 -17.31
C VAL A 52 -17.03 -15.09 -18.01
N VAL A 53 -17.58 -14.00 -17.46
CA VAL A 53 -18.74 -13.31 -18.04
C VAL A 53 -18.44 -12.76 -19.44
N ALA A 54 -17.22 -12.32 -19.70
CA ALA A 54 -16.83 -11.80 -21.01
C ALA A 54 -16.40 -12.91 -21.98
N SER A 55 -15.61 -13.89 -21.50
CA SER A 55 -15.04 -14.94 -22.33
C SER A 55 -14.61 -16.15 -21.50
N PRO A 56 -15.34 -17.29 -21.61
CA PRO A 56 -14.98 -18.52 -20.91
C PRO A 56 -13.58 -19.07 -21.28
N ILE A 57 -13.15 -18.89 -22.54
CA ILE A 57 -11.80 -19.29 -22.96
C ILE A 57 -10.72 -18.40 -22.33
N ALA A 58 -10.95 -17.08 -22.21
CA ALA A 58 -10.02 -16.20 -21.53
C ALA A 58 -9.90 -16.52 -20.04
N ALA A 59 -11.01 -16.85 -19.38
CA ALA A 59 -11.00 -17.30 -18.00
C ALA A 59 -10.21 -18.60 -17.81
N THR A 60 -10.27 -19.51 -18.79
CA THR A 60 -9.50 -20.75 -18.76
C THR A 60 -8.01 -20.48 -18.93
N TYR A 61 -7.62 -19.61 -19.87
CA TYR A 61 -6.22 -19.20 -20.04
C TYR A 61 -5.68 -18.56 -18.76
N PHE A 62 -6.47 -17.66 -18.17
CA PHE A 62 -6.17 -17.00 -16.92
C PHE A 62 -5.95 -18.01 -15.78
N LEU A 63 -6.85 -18.99 -15.61
CA LEU A 63 -6.74 -20.02 -14.58
C LEU A 63 -5.51 -20.92 -14.81
N VAL A 64 -5.23 -21.32 -16.05
CA VAL A 64 -4.03 -22.11 -16.39
C VAL A 64 -2.76 -21.36 -16.00
N ALA A 65 -2.65 -20.07 -16.34
CA ALA A 65 -1.50 -19.26 -15.95
C ALA A 65 -1.40 -19.06 -14.43
N ALA A 66 -2.53 -18.81 -13.76
CA ALA A 66 -2.59 -18.68 -12.30
C ALA A 66 -2.17 -19.97 -11.58
N ILE A 67 -2.43 -21.14 -12.19
CA ILE A 67 -1.96 -22.44 -11.69
C ILE A 67 -0.47 -22.62 -11.97
N ILE A 68 0.02 -22.33 -13.17
CA ILE A 68 1.42 -22.60 -13.53
C ILE A 68 2.39 -21.63 -12.81
N ALA A 69 2.01 -20.37 -12.65
CA ALA A 69 2.88 -19.34 -12.10
C ALA A 69 3.49 -19.67 -10.71
N PRO A 70 2.70 -19.99 -9.67
CA PRO A 70 3.27 -20.35 -8.37
C PRO A 70 4.08 -21.66 -8.42
N ALA A 71 3.64 -22.69 -9.17
CA ALA A 71 4.43 -23.91 -9.36
C ALA A 71 5.79 -23.63 -10.00
N GLY A 72 5.81 -22.84 -11.08
CA GLY A 72 7.05 -22.48 -11.78
C GLY A 72 8.04 -21.76 -10.86
N ARG A 73 7.55 -20.88 -9.98
CA ARG A 73 8.40 -20.21 -8.98
C ARG A 73 8.91 -21.13 -7.89
N MET A 74 8.08 -22.06 -7.42
CA MET A 74 8.50 -23.09 -6.45
C MET A 74 9.57 -24.01 -7.04
N LEU A 75 9.47 -24.38 -8.32
CA LEU A 75 10.48 -25.15 -9.05
C LEU A 75 11.79 -24.38 -9.21
N LEU A 76 11.71 -23.06 -9.38
CA LEU A 76 12.87 -22.16 -9.40
C LEU A 76 13.49 -21.93 -8.00
N GLY A 77 12.95 -22.56 -6.95
CA GLY A 77 13.48 -22.51 -5.59
C GLY A 77 12.94 -21.38 -4.73
N GLU A 78 11.96 -20.61 -5.20
CA GLU A 78 11.35 -19.55 -4.38
C GLU A 78 10.44 -20.17 -3.30
N ARG A 79 10.70 -19.78 -2.06
CA ARG A 79 9.91 -20.12 -0.88
C ARG A 79 9.71 -18.85 -0.05
N GLY A 80 8.57 -18.72 0.61
CA GLY A 80 8.37 -17.68 1.62
C GLY A 80 7.31 -16.61 1.29
N PRO A 81 7.39 -15.44 1.96
CA PRO A 81 6.30 -14.46 2.00
C PRO A 81 5.89 -13.90 0.64
N VAL A 82 6.84 -13.66 -0.27
CA VAL A 82 6.54 -13.12 -1.61
C VAL A 82 5.64 -14.08 -2.38
N LEU A 83 5.92 -15.39 -2.34
CA LEU A 83 5.08 -16.41 -2.96
C LEU A 83 3.68 -16.43 -2.30
N ALA A 84 3.62 -16.30 -0.97
CA ALA A 84 2.36 -16.28 -0.20
C ALA A 84 1.42 -15.13 -0.57
N THR A 85 1.95 -14.01 -1.08
CA THR A 85 1.12 -12.89 -1.58
C THR A 85 0.43 -13.20 -2.91
N GLY A 86 0.89 -14.21 -3.65
CA GLY A 86 0.46 -14.48 -5.02
C GLY A 86 1.09 -13.56 -6.07
N LEU A 87 1.97 -12.61 -5.68
CA LEU A 87 2.61 -11.66 -6.60
C LEU A 87 3.21 -12.29 -7.87
N PRO A 88 3.80 -13.50 -7.84
CA PRO A 88 4.32 -14.11 -9.07
C PRO A 88 3.26 -14.43 -10.13
N GLY A 89 1.98 -14.45 -9.76
CA GLY A 89 0.87 -14.62 -10.69
C GLY A 89 0.59 -13.39 -11.57
N LEU A 90 0.98 -12.17 -11.15
CA LEU A 90 0.63 -10.92 -11.83
C LEU A 90 0.93 -10.94 -13.34
N ASN A 91 2.20 -11.10 -13.70
CA ASN A 91 2.64 -11.02 -15.09
C ASN A 91 2.18 -12.22 -15.95
N PRO A 92 2.31 -13.48 -15.49
CA PRO A 92 1.74 -14.65 -16.17
C PRO A 92 0.23 -14.55 -16.45
N CYS A 93 -0.54 -13.99 -15.52
CA CYS A 93 -1.98 -13.84 -15.70
C CYS A 93 -2.32 -12.74 -16.72
N LEU A 94 -1.63 -11.59 -16.68
CA LEU A 94 -1.81 -10.53 -17.67
C LEU A 94 -1.50 -11.01 -19.09
N ILE A 95 -0.40 -11.76 -19.26
CA ILE A 95 -0.07 -12.31 -20.58
C ILE A 95 -1.15 -13.29 -21.05
N ALA A 96 -1.65 -14.15 -20.16
CA ALA A 96 -2.70 -15.11 -20.49
C ALA A 96 -4.03 -14.45 -20.91
N LEU A 97 -4.43 -13.37 -20.24
CA LEU A 97 -5.62 -12.60 -20.62
C LEU A 97 -5.44 -11.82 -21.92
N SER A 98 -4.22 -11.35 -22.21
CA SER A 98 -3.95 -10.61 -23.44
C SER A 98 -4.06 -11.47 -24.70
N LEU A 99 -3.76 -12.78 -24.61
CA LEU A 99 -3.79 -13.66 -25.78
C LEU A 99 -5.16 -13.69 -26.48
N PRO A 100 -6.27 -14.06 -25.82
CA PRO A 100 -7.60 -14.04 -26.43
C PRO A 100 -8.13 -12.63 -26.68
N ALA A 101 -7.59 -11.60 -26.01
CA ALA A 101 -7.99 -10.21 -26.23
C ALA A 101 -7.43 -9.64 -27.53
N PHE A 102 -6.25 -10.08 -27.96
CA PHE A 102 -5.53 -9.53 -29.13
C PHE A 102 -5.36 -10.49 -30.29
N PHE A 103 -5.45 -11.80 -30.06
CA PHE A 103 -5.22 -12.82 -31.08
C PHE A 103 -6.40 -13.79 -31.18
N GLN A 104 -6.66 -14.28 -32.40
CA GLN A 104 -7.68 -15.27 -32.65
C GLN A 104 -7.34 -16.59 -31.97
N THR A 105 -8.26 -17.10 -31.16
CA THR A 105 -8.09 -18.37 -30.48
C THR A 105 -9.42 -19.12 -30.35
N SER A 106 -9.33 -20.43 -30.11
CA SER A 106 -10.45 -21.32 -29.88
C SER A 106 -10.02 -22.48 -28.98
N TRP A 107 -10.99 -23.22 -28.45
CA TRP A 107 -10.73 -24.40 -27.62
C TRP A 107 -9.87 -25.46 -28.33
N THR A 108 -9.99 -25.55 -29.66
CA THR A 108 -9.27 -26.52 -30.50
C THR A 108 -7.97 -25.97 -31.09
N ASN A 109 -7.66 -24.69 -30.90
CA ASN A 109 -6.43 -24.09 -31.40
C ASN A 109 -5.23 -24.46 -30.52
N VAL A 110 -4.67 -25.65 -30.75
CA VAL A 110 -3.50 -26.18 -30.01
C VAL A 110 -2.31 -25.21 -30.05
N GLY A 111 -2.10 -24.52 -31.16
CA GLY A 111 -1.01 -23.54 -31.30
C GLY A 111 -1.10 -22.42 -30.25
N MET A 112 -2.29 -21.87 -30.03
CA MET A 112 -2.48 -20.81 -29.03
C MET A 112 -2.34 -21.31 -27.59
N TRP A 113 -2.69 -22.56 -27.31
CA TRP A 113 -2.41 -23.18 -26.00
C TRP A 113 -0.90 -23.38 -25.76
N VAL A 114 -0.14 -23.74 -26.80
CA VAL A 114 1.33 -23.80 -26.72
C VAL A 114 1.91 -22.40 -26.49
N VAL A 115 1.45 -21.39 -27.23
CA VAL A 115 1.85 -19.99 -27.02
C VAL A 115 1.59 -19.56 -25.58
N LEU A 116 0.42 -19.88 -25.02
CA LEU A 116 0.08 -19.61 -23.61
C LEU A 116 1.12 -20.19 -22.65
N VAL A 117 1.38 -21.50 -22.73
CA VAL A 117 2.30 -22.18 -21.81
C VAL A 117 3.73 -21.64 -21.93
N VAL A 118 4.19 -21.41 -23.17
CA VAL A 118 5.52 -20.83 -23.42
C VAL A 118 5.63 -19.42 -22.84
N CYS A 119 4.66 -18.56 -23.09
CA CYS A 119 4.66 -17.19 -22.58
C CYS A 119 4.61 -17.15 -21.04
N VAL A 120 3.83 -18.02 -20.42
CA VAL A 120 3.77 -18.14 -18.96
C VAL A 120 5.12 -18.60 -18.40
N ALA A 121 5.77 -19.59 -19.01
CA ALA A 121 7.10 -20.04 -18.59
C ALA A 121 8.15 -18.93 -18.71
N ILE A 122 8.15 -18.19 -19.84
CA ILE A 122 9.02 -17.02 -20.04
C ILE A 122 8.74 -15.96 -18.97
N ALA A 123 7.47 -15.64 -18.68
CA ALA A 123 7.09 -14.66 -17.67
C ALA A 123 7.60 -15.03 -16.28
N VAL A 124 7.48 -16.31 -15.87
CA VAL A 124 7.98 -16.80 -14.57
C VAL A 124 9.49 -16.61 -14.43
N VAL A 125 10.25 -16.90 -15.48
CA VAL A 125 11.72 -16.72 -15.51
C VAL A 125 12.08 -15.23 -15.56
N LEU A 126 11.45 -14.47 -16.45
CA LEU A 126 11.73 -13.04 -16.65
C LEU A 126 11.42 -12.22 -15.40
N VAL A 127 10.34 -12.52 -14.68
CA VAL A 127 10.04 -11.94 -13.36
C VAL A 127 11.21 -12.17 -12.40
N ARG A 128 11.78 -13.38 -12.35
CA ARG A 128 12.95 -13.66 -11.48
C ARG A 128 14.14 -12.78 -11.84
N LEU A 129 14.46 -12.71 -13.13
CA LEU A 129 15.62 -11.99 -13.62
C LEU A 129 15.48 -10.49 -13.37
N LEU A 130 14.31 -9.91 -13.66
CA LEU A 130 14.07 -8.47 -13.48
C LEU A 130 14.03 -8.08 -12.00
N VAL A 131 13.43 -8.90 -11.12
CA VAL A 131 13.48 -8.64 -9.66
C VAL A 131 14.92 -8.69 -9.14
N ALA A 132 15.76 -9.58 -9.68
CA ALA A 132 17.17 -9.66 -9.28
C ALA A 132 18.01 -8.50 -9.83
N ALA A 133 17.63 -7.93 -10.99
CA ALA A 133 18.42 -6.92 -11.70
C ALA A 133 18.00 -5.48 -11.39
N LEU A 134 16.73 -5.22 -11.08
CA LEU A 134 16.18 -3.87 -10.95
C LEU A 134 15.98 -3.49 -9.47
N PRO A 135 16.42 -2.29 -9.06
CA PRO A 135 16.31 -1.83 -7.67
C PRO A 135 14.92 -1.25 -7.33
N PHE A 136 13.95 -1.35 -8.24
CA PHE A 136 12.62 -0.76 -8.10
C PHE A 136 11.53 -1.76 -8.55
N PRO A 137 10.25 -1.52 -8.17
CA PRO A 137 9.16 -2.44 -8.51
C PRO A 137 9.00 -2.64 -10.02
N ILE A 138 9.03 -3.90 -10.46
CA ILE A 138 8.91 -4.27 -11.87
C ILE A 138 7.48 -4.14 -12.44
N LEU A 139 6.46 -4.10 -11.56
CA LEU A 139 5.06 -3.97 -11.93
C LEU A 139 4.65 -4.98 -13.02
N ALA A 140 4.03 -4.49 -14.11
CA ALA A 140 3.64 -5.27 -15.28
C ALA A 140 4.71 -5.28 -16.40
N LEU A 141 5.95 -4.86 -16.13
CA LEU A 141 7.02 -4.81 -17.13
C LEU A 141 7.30 -6.17 -17.81
N PRO A 142 7.41 -7.31 -17.09
CA PRO A 142 7.59 -8.60 -17.76
C PRO A 142 6.46 -8.91 -18.74
N PHE A 143 5.22 -8.60 -18.39
CA PHE A 143 4.08 -8.71 -19.29
C PHE A 143 4.26 -7.84 -20.54
N LEU A 144 4.63 -6.56 -20.39
CA LEU A 144 4.83 -5.64 -21.51
C LEU A 144 5.90 -6.14 -22.49
N ILE A 145 7.05 -6.58 -21.98
CA ILE A 145 8.15 -7.10 -22.80
C ILE A 145 7.69 -8.30 -23.64
N ILE A 146 7.01 -9.25 -23.00
CA ILE A 146 6.52 -10.46 -23.70
C ILE A 146 5.42 -10.10 -24.69
N PHE A 147 4.48 -9.25 -24.31
CA PHE A 147 3.37 -8.83 -25.16
C PHE A 147 3.86 -8.07 -26.40
N TRP A 148 4.77 -7.11 -26.25
CA TRP A 148 5.37 -6.42 -27.39
C TRP A 148 6.19 -7.36 -28.26
N GLY A 149 6.88 -8.34 -27.67
CA GLY A 149 7.54 -9.41 -28.41
C GLY A 149 6.57 -10.22 -29.25
N LEU A 150 5.43 -10.64 -28.68
CA LEU A 150 4.37 -11.34 -29.42
C LEU A 150 3.81 -10.48 -30.55
N TYR A 151 3.54 -9.21 -30.28
CA TYR A 151 2.98 -8.29 -31.28
C TYR A 151 3.96 -8.05 -32.44
N ALA A 152 5.25 -7.90 -32.14
CA ALA A 152 6.30 -7.79 -33.16
C ALA A 152 6.46 -9.08 -33.98
N LEU A 153 6.24 -10.24 -33.35
CA LEU A 153 6.35 -11.55 -34.00
C LEU A 153 5.07 -11.96 -34.75
N ALA A 154 3.94 -11.30 -34.49
CA ALA A 154 2.64 -11.63 -35.05
C ALA A 154 2.59 -11.67 -36.59
N PRO A 155 3.21 -10.72 -37.33
CA PRO A 155 3.25 -10.78 -38.80
C PRO A 155 4.06 -11.96 -39.34
N HIS A 156 4.89 -12.60 -38.51
CA HIS A 156 5.80 -13.66 -38.90
C HIS A 156 5.33 -15.06 -38.46
N LEU A 157 4.28 -15.15 -37.64
CA LEU A 157 3.76 -16.41 -37.12
C LEU A 157 2.26 -16.55 -37.40
N ASP A 158 1.91 -17.54 -38.22
CA ASP A 158 0.51 -17.83 -38.60
C ASP A 158 -0.42 -18.12 -37.42
N VAL A 159 0.12 -18.54 -36.28
CA VAL A 159 -0.65 -18.79 -35.06
C VAL A 159 -1.10 -17.50 -34.37
N LEU A 160 -0.36 -16.40 -34.53
CA LEU A 160 -0.61 -15.10 -33.89
C LEU A 160 -1.45 -14.17 -34.77
N ARG A 161 -2.59 -14.66 -35.26
CA ARG A 161 -3.50 -13.84 -36.09
C ARG A 161 -4.20 -12.80 -35.23
N PRO A 162 -4.10 -11.49 -35.54
CA PRO A 162 -4.80 -10.47 -34.78
C PRO A 162 -6.32 -10.71 -34.75
N ALA A 163 -6.92 -10.53 -33.57
CA ALA A 163 -8.36 -10.53 -33.42
C ALA A 163 -8.92 -9.22 -34.00
N ALA A 164 -9.68 -9.32 -35.08
CA ALA A 164 -10.36 -8.16 -35.64
C ALA A 164 -11.60 -7.86 -34.78
N SER A 165 -11.61 -6.74 -34.07
CA SER A 165 -12.83 -6.17 -33.53
C SER A 165 -13.18 -4.91 -34.32
N ARG A 166 -14.25 -4.98 -35.13
CA ARG A 166 -14.96 -3.78 -35.59
C ARG A 166 -16.04 -3.50 -34.55
N PRO A 167 -15.88 -2.49 -33.69
CA PRO A 167 -16.94 -2.16 -32.78
C PRO A 167 -18.09 -1.50 -33.57
N PRO A 168 -19.34 -1.63 -33.12
CA PRO A 168 -20.45 -0.88 -33.70
C PRO A 168 -20.17 0.62 -33.57
N GLU A 169 -20.52 1.39 -34.60
CA GLU A 169 -20.28 2.83 -34.65
C GLU A 169 -21.17 3.52 -33.60
N VAL A 170 -20.59 3.90 -32.46
CA VAL A 170 -21.31 4.62 -31.39
C VAL A 170 -20.88 6.07 -31.42
N THR A 171 -21.82 6.97 -31.73
CA THR A 171 -21.60 8.41 -31.79
C THR A 171 -21.88 9.12 -30.46
N ALA A 172 -22.70 8.54 -29.58
CA ALA A 172 -23.07 9.13 -28.29
C ALA A 172 -22.11 8.72 -27.17
N PHE A 173 -21.71 9.69 -26.34
CA PHE A 173 -20.89 9.44 -25.14
C PHE A 173 -21.75 8.94 -23.98
N HIS A 174 -21.33 7.85 -23.33
CA HIS A 174 -22.02 7.25 -22.21
C HIS A 174 -21.08 7.14 -20.99
N PRO A 175 -21.01 8.17 -20.12
CA PRO A 175 -19.97 8.28 -19.10
C PRO A 175 -20.03 7.14 -18.07
N VAL A 176 -21.22 6.77 -17.61
CA VAL A 176 -21.38 5.72 -16.59
C VAL A 176 -20.93 4.37 -17.12
N SER A 177 -21.34 4.00 -18.34
CA SER A 177 -20.88 2.75 -18.94
C SER A 177 -19.38 2.79 -19.24
N ALA A 178 -18.85 3.92 -19.70
CA ALA A 178 -17.41 4.07 -19.96
C ALA A 178 -16.58 3.79 -18.69
N VAL A 179 -16.99 4.31 -17.52
CA VAL A 179 -16.35 4.04 -16.23
C VAL A 179 -16.41 2.55 -15.88
N LEU A 180 -17.56 1.90 -16.02
CA LEU A 180 -17.72 0.48 -15.72
C LEU A 180 -16.93 -0.40 -16.69
N PHE A 181 -16.87 -0.03 -17.97
CA PHE A 181 -16.03 -0.70 -18.96
C PHE A 181 -14.55 -0.52 -18.64
N SER A 182 -14.11 0.67 -18.19
CA SER A 182 -12.72 0.90 -17.75
C SER A 182 -12.32 0.00 -16.58
N LEU A 183 -13.22 -0.24 -15.63
CA LEU A 183 -12.99 -1.20 -14.55
C LEU A 183 -12.84 -2.64 -15.10
N GLY A 184 -13.72 -3.06 -16.02
CA GLY A 184 -13.64 -4.38 -16.65
C GLY A 184 -12.39 -4.56 -17.54
N GLN A 185 -11.94 -3.49 -18.20
CA GLN A 185 -10.74 -3.47 -19.03
C GLN A 185 -9.45 -3.72 -18.24
N ALA A 186 -9.44 -3.46 -16.93
CA ALA A 186 -8.30 -3.81 -16.07
C ALA A 186 -8.01 -5.33 -16.06
N VAL A 187 -8.99 -6.16 -16.45
CA VAL A 187 -8.86 -7.62 -16.66
C VAL A 187 -9.19 -8.02 -18.11
N PHE A 188 -8.99 -7.11 -19.08
CA PHE A 188 -9.25 -7.32 -20.52
C PHE A 188 -10.69 -7.75 -20.85
N SER A 189 -11.67 -7.36 -20.01
CA SER A 189 -13.06 -7.80 -20.13
C SER A 189 -14.00 -6.58 -20.15
N PRO A 190 -14.14 -5.87 -21.28
CA PRO A 190 -14.97 -4.66 -21.38
C PRO A 190 -16.47 -4.98 -21.35
N SER A 191 -17.01 -5.15 -20.15
CA SER A 191 -18.45 -5.27 -19.94
C SER A 191 -18.85 -4.63 -18.60
N ILE A 192 -20.11 -4.21 -18.50
CA ILE A 192 -20.69 -3.67 -17.25
C ILE A 192 -20.53 -4.69 -16.12
N TRP A 193 -20.88 -5.95 -16.37
CA TRP A 193 -20.84 -7.01 -15.39
C TRP A 193 -19.41 -7.34 -14.94
N SER A 194 -18.47 -7.39 -15.89
CA SER A 194 -17.05 -7.58 -15.58
C SER A 194 -16.52 -6.43 -14.73
N GLY A 195 -16.89 -5.18 -15.03
CA GLY A 195 -16.52 -4.02 -14.24
C GLY A 195 -17.08 -4.03 -12.82
N LEU A 196 -18.37 -4.40 -12.67
CA LEU A 196 -19.01 -4.53 -11.35
C LEU A 196 -18.38 -5.64 -10.50
N LEU A 197 -18.11 -6.81 -11.10
CA LEU A 197 -17.46 -7.93 -10.42
C LEU A 197 -16.02 -7.60 -10.03
N PHE A 198 -15.27 -6.92 -10.91
CA PHE A 198 -13.93 -6.43 -10.62
C PHE A 198 -13.95 -5.44 -9.44
N LEU A 199 -14.85 -4.46 -9.45
CA LEU A 199 -14.97 -3.49 -8.36
C LEU A 199 -15.39 -4.15 -7.04
N ALA A 200 -16.36 -5.08 -7.07
CA ALA A 200 -16.78 -5.85 -5.91
C ALA A 200 -15.62 -6.68 -5.33
N GLY A 201 -14.82 -7.30 -6.20
CA GLY A 201 -13.61 -8.02 -5.80
C GLY A 201 -12.62 -7.13 -5.06
N ILE A 202 -12.36 -5.92 -5.57
CA ILE A 202 -11.46 -4.97 -4.89
C ILE A 202 -12.08 -4.52 -3.56
N LEU A 203 -13.38 -4.20 -3.53
CA LEU A 203 -14.10 -3.74 -2.34
C LEU A 203 -14.00 -4.73 -1.17
N ILE A 204 -14.07 -6.02 -1.46
CA ILE A 204 -13.89 -7.10 -0.47
C ILE A 204 -12.50 -7.06 0.17
N SER A 205 -11.46 -6.75 -0.60
CA SER A 205 -10.09 -6.67 -0.08
C SER A 205 -9.82 -5.34 0.60
N SER A 206 -10.29 -4.23 0.01
CA SER A 206 -10.05 -2.88 0.50
C SER A 206 -11.02 -1.89 -0.15
N TRP A 207 -11.86 -1.27 0.68
CA TRP A 207 -12.75 -0.20 0.22
C TRP A 207 -11.99 1.02 -0.30
N ARG A 208 -10.80 1.31 0.25
CA ARG A 208 -9.95 2.42 -0.21
C ARG A 208 -9.46 2.18 -1.64
N HIS A 209 -9.00 0.96 -1.94
CA HIS A 209 -8.60 0.59 -3.30
C HIS A 209 -9.79 0.61 -4.27
N ALA A 210 -10.99 0.23 -3.83
CA ALA A 210 -12.18 0.28 -4.66
C ALA A 210 -12.57 1.72 -5.03
N VAL A 211 -12.50 2.65 -4.07
CA VAL A 211 -12.72 4.08 -4.31
C VAL A 211 -11.66 4.62 -5.28
N LEU A 212 -10.39 4.29 -5.08
CA LEU A 212 -9.30 4.72 -5.97
C LEU A 212 -9.45 4.15 -7.39
N ALA A 213 -9.85 2.88 -7.52
CA ALA A 213 -10.15 2.27 -8.81
C ALA A 213 -11.28 3.03 -9.53
N LEU A 214 -12.37 3.33 -8.82
CA LEU A 214 -13.49 4.09 -9.38
C LEU A 214 -13.09 5.51 -9.79
N LEU A 215 -12.32 6.21 -8.95
CA LEU A 215 -11.81 7.55 -9.26
C LEU A 215 -10.84 7.53 -10.44
N GLY A 216 -9.94 6.54 -10.51
CA GLY A 216 -9.02 6.36 -11.63
C GLY A 216 -9.75 6.12 -12.96
N ALA A 217 -10.79 5.28 -12.94
CA ALA A 217 -11.67 5.07 -14.10
C ALA A 217 -12.38 6.37 -14.50
N ALA A 218 -12.97 7.09 -13.53
CA ALA A 218 -13.70 8.33 -13.77
C ALA A 218 -12.80 9.45 -14.32
N ILE A 219 -11.60 9.64 -13.75
CA ILE A 219 -10.60 10.58 -14.24
C ILE A 219 -10.26 10.25 -15.69
N GLY A 220 -9.97 8.99 -16.00
CA GLY A 220 -9.59 8.61 -17.36
C GLY A 220 -10.73 8.80 -18.37
N THR A 221 -11.96 8.45 -18.00
CA THR A 221 -13.14 8.71 -18.84
C THR A 221 -13.34 10.22 -19.08
N ALA A 222 -13.26 11.04 -18.03
CA ALA A 222 -13.51 12.48 -18.12
C ALA A 222 -12.42 13.22 -18.93
N VAL A 223 -11.15 12.92 -18.65
CA VAL A 223 -10.01 13.55 -19.33
C VAL A 223 -10.00 13.21 -20.81
N SER A 224 -10.25 11.95 -21.18
CA SER A 224 -10.28 11.55 -22.60
C SER A 224 -11.47 12.11 -23.36
N TYR A 225 -12.60 12.35 -22.70
CA TYR A 225 -13.71 13.07 -23.31
C TYR A 225 -13.36 14.55 -23.56
N TYR A 226 -12.69 15.21 -22.61
CA TYR A 226 -12.31 16.61 -22.72
C TYR A 226 -11.18 16.87 -23.72
N TYR A 227 -10.25 15.94 -23.89
CA TYR A 227 -9.08 16.10 -24.77
C TYR A 227 -9.42 16.18 -26.27
N GLY A 228 -10.66 15.88 -26.70
CA GLY A 228 -11.18 16.16 -28.04
C GLY A 228 -10.63 15.31 -29.20
N ASP A 229 -9.37 14.90 -29.13
CA ASP A 229 -8.66 14.13 -30.17
C ASP A 229 -8.88 12.61 -30.06
N VAL A 230 -9.71 12.17 -29.13
CA VAL A 230 -9.95 10.75 -28.88
C VAL A 230 -11.32 10.33 -29.42
N HIS A 231 -11.33 9.29 -30.26
CA HIS A 231 -12.58 8.77 -30.81
C HIS A 231 -13.55 8.34 -29.69
N PRO A 232 -14.80 8.85 -29.64
CA PRO A 232 -15.76 8.56 -28.56
C PRO A 232 -15.97 7.07 -28.28
N MET A 233 -15.84 6.23 -29.32
CA MET A 233 -15.88 4.77 -29.18
C MET A 233 -14.80 4.25 -28.23
N GLY A 234 -13.54 4.69 -28.35
CA GLY A 234 -12.47 4.21 -27.49
C GLY A 234 -12.69 4.58 -26.02
N VAL A 235 -13.29 5.74 -25.77
CA VAL A 235 -13.69 6.18 -24.43
C VAL A 235 -14.82 5.30 -23.88
N ASN A 236 -15.88 5.07 -24.66
CA ASN A 236 -17.00 4.22 -24.25
C ASN A 236 -16.59 2.76 -24.00
N PHE A 237 -15.58 2.25 -24.72
CA PHE A 237 -14.99 0.92 -24.48
C PHE A 237 -14.04 0.87 -23.28
N GLY A 238 -13.87 1.99 -22.58
CA GLY A 238 -13.09 2.09 -21.36
C GLY A 238 -11.56 2.04 -21.55
N LEU A 239 -11.06 2.17 -22.78
CA LEU A 239 -9.64 1.99 -23.13
C LEU A 239 -8.70 3.04 -22.50
N TYR A 240 -9.25 4.17 -22.05
CA TYR A 240 -8.46 5.26 -21.47
C TYR A 240 -8.54 5.35 -19.95
N GLY A 241 -9.52 4.69 -19.32
CA GLY A 241 -9.71 4.73 -17.87
C GLY A 241 -8.98 3.61 -17.11
N PHE A 242 -8.75 2.45 -17.71
CA PHE A 242 -8.17 1.32 -16.98
C PHE A 242 -6.71 1.56 -16.55
N ASN A 243 -5.92 2.30 -17.34
CA ASN A 243 -4.58 2.70 -16.92
C ASN A 243 -4.64 3.65 -15.71
N GLY A 244 -5.66 4.53 -15.64
CA GLY A 244 -5.95 5.35 -14.46
C GLY A 244 -6.29 4.51 -13.23
N VAL A 245 -7.13 3.47 -13.39
CA VAL A 245 -7.47 2.49 -12.34
C VAL A 245 -6.20 1.85 -11.74
N LEU A 246 -5.38 1.22 -12.59
CA LEU A 246 -4.19 0.51 -12.14
C LEU A 246 -3.16 1.46 -11.51
N THR A 247 -2.99 2.65 -12.08
CA THR A 247 -2.05 3.65 -11.55
C THR A 247 -2.50 4.21 -10.22
N ALA A 248 -3.77 4.54 -10.04
CA ALA A 248 -4.29 5.05 -8.77
C ALA A 248 -4.02 4.04 -7.64
N VAL A 249 -4.35 2.77 -7.88
CA VAL A 249 -4.16 1.72 -6.88
C VAL A 249 -2.66 1.44 -6.64
N ALA A 250 -1.85 1.35 -7.69
CA ALA A 250 -0.42 1.10 -7.57
C ALA A 250 0.33 2.22 -6.85
N VAL A 251 0.10 3.48 -7.24
CA VAL A 251 0.75 4.62 -6.61
C VAL A 251 0.32 4.74 -5.15
N TYR A 252 -0.96 4.55 -4.85
CA TYR A 252 -1.42 4.55 -3.47
C TYR A 252 -0.76 3.46 -2.62
N THR A 253 -0.67 2.24 -3.14
CA THR A 253 -0.07 1.09 -2.42
C THR A 253 1.44 1.23 -2.24
N ILE A 254 2.15 1.70 -3.27
CA ILE A 254 3.62 1.77 -3.25
C ILE A 254 4.11 3.04 -2.53
N CYS A 255 3.38 4.16 -2.65
CA CYS A 255 3.77 5.45 -2.06
C CYS A 255 3.07 5.70 -0.70
N GLY A 256 2.82 4.66 0.08
CA GLY A 256 2.41 4.80 1.49
C GLY A 256 1.02 5.43 1.73
N GLY A 257 0.07 5.26 0.80
CA GLY A 257 -1.31 5.74 0.98
C GLY A 257 -1.54 7.21 0.64
N MET A 258 -0.64 7.83 -0.13
CA MET A 258 -0.77 9.24 -0.52
C MET A 258 -1.86 9.43 -1.60
N LEU A 259 -3.09 9.74 -1.17
CA LEU A 259 -4.25 9.93 -2.05
C LEU A 259 -3.99 10.94 -3.19
N ARG A 260 -3.39 12.10 -2.88
CA ARG A 260 -3.14 13.15 -3.89
C ARG A 260 -2.24 12.64 -5.01
N LEU A 261 -1.20 11.88 -4.65
CA LEU A 261 -0.25 11.32 -5.59
C LEU A 261 -0.90 10.21 -6.44
N ALA A 262 -1.78 9.41 -5.85
CA ALA A 262 -2.56 8.41 -6.58
C ALA A 262 -3.48 9.02 -7.64
N LEU A 263 -4.19 10.11 -7.31
CA LEU A 263 -5.04 10.82 -8.27
C LEU A 263 -4.22 11.52 -9.36
N LEU A 264 -3.10 12.13 -8.99
CA LEU A 264 -2.16 12.70 -9.96
C LEU A 264 -1.60 11.63 -10.90
N GLY A 265 -1.22 10.47 -10.37
CA GLY A 265 -0.79 9.32 -11.16
C GLY A 265 -1.87 8.85 -12.13
N ALA A 266 -3.12 8.73 -11.67
CA ALA A 266 -4.23 8.37 -12.55
C ALA A 266 -4.37 9.35 -13.73
N LEU A 267 -4.31 10.65 -13.46
CA LEU A 267 -4.36 11.71 -14.47
C LEU A 267 -3.20 11.60 -15.48
N VAL A 268 -1.96 11.46 -14.99
CA VAL A 268 -0.77 11.36 -15.85
C VAL A 268 -0.82 10.10 -16.72
N ALA A 269 -1.25 8.96 -16.17
CA ALA A 269 -1.39 7.73 -16.94
C ALA A 269 -2.43 7.84 -18.05
N THR A 270 -3.54 8.55 -17.80
CA THR A 270 -4.52 8.82 -18.85
C THR A 270 -3.93 9.69 -19.96
N ILE A 271 -3.23 10.77 -19.62
CA ILE A 271 -2.60 11.66 -20.62
C ILE A 271 -1.52 10.93 -21.42
N LEU A 272 -0.77 10.04 -20.78
CA LEU A 272 0.29 9.28 -21.41
C LEU A 272 -0.25 8.21 -22.39
N THR A 273 -1.49 7.78 -22.23
CA THR A 273 -2.11 6.74 -23.09
C THR A 273 -2.09 7.11 -24.58
N PRO A 274 -2.69 8.23 -25.03
CA PRO A 274 -2.63 8.63 -26.43
C PRO A 274 -1.20 8.97 -26.88
N ALA A 275 -0.33 9.48 -26.00
CA ALA A 275 1.05 9.79 -26.34
C ALA A 275 1.88 8.54 -26.70
N ILE A 276 1.71 7.43 -25.97
CA ILE A 276 2.34 6.14 -26.29
C ILE A 276 1.74 5.55 -27.58
N ALA A 277 0.43 5.70 -27.80
CA ALA A 277 -0.20 5.24 -29.04
C ALA A 277 0.35 5.99 -30.27
N ALA A 278 0.62 7.29 -30.14
CA ALA A 278 1.11 8.13 -31.23
C ALA A 278 2.52 7.74 -31.74
N ILE A 279 3.34 7.08 -30.91
CA ILE A 279 4.65 6.54 -31.33
C ILE A 279 4.56 5.11 -31.92
N GLY A 280 3.35 4.61 -32.18
CA GLY A 280 3.11 3.32 -32.82
C GLY A 280 3.23 2.10 -31.90
N LEU A 281 3.30 2.30 -30.59
CA LEU A 281 3.33 1.22 -29.61
C LEU A 281 1.92 0.86 -29.14
N GLN A 282 1.65 -0.44 -29.03
CA GLN A 282 0.43 -0.90 -28.40
C GLN A 282 0.51 -0.59 -26.89
N THR A 283 -0.40 0.27 -26.43
CA THR A 283 -0.31 0.91 -25.11
C THR A 283 -0.46 -0.09 -23.97
N VAL A 284 -1.48 -0.96 -24.03
CA VAL A 284 -1.85 -1.90 -22.95
C VAL A 284 -1.65 -1.26 -21.57
N SER A 285 -0.90 -1.87 -20.66
CA SER A 285 -0.63 -1.36 -19.31
C SER A 285 0.62 -0.47 -19.20
N ALA A 286 1.25 -0.07 -20.33
CA ALA A 286 2.45 0.75 -20.33
C ALA A 286 2.27 2.14 -19.72
N PRO A 287 1.16 2.89 -19.98
CA PRO A 287 0.92 4.17 -19.33
C PRO A 287 0.92 4.04 -17.81
N PHE A 288 0.34 2.96 -17.28
CA PHE A 288 0.36 2.66 -15.86
C PHE A 288 1.78 2.42 -15.32
N VAL A 289 2.56 1.55 -15.97
CA VAL A 289 3.93 1.21 -15.52
C VAL A 289 4.83 2.45 -15.54
N PHE A 290 4.84 3.19 -16.65
CA PHE A 290 5.69 4.36 -16.81
C PHE A 290 5.31 5.49 -15.88
N THR A 291 4.02 5.72 -15.64
CA THR A 291 3.58 6.75 -14.70
C THR A 291 3.95 6.39 -13.27
N THR A 292 3.79 5.13 -12.88
CA THR A 292 4.18 4.69 -11.54
C THR A 292 5.69 4.83 -11.33
N TRP A 293 6.51 4.45 -12.32
CA TRP A 293 7.96 4.68 -12.26
C TRP A 293 8.34 6.16 -12.25
N PHE A 294 7.64 6.99 -13.02
CA PHE A 294 7.86 8.43 -13.01
C PHE A 294 7.62 9.01 -11.62
N VAL A 295 6.53 8.64 -10.96
CA VAL A 295 6.23 9.03 -9.58
C VAL A 295 7.33 8.57 -8.61
N LEU A 296 7.79 7.32 -8.73
CA LEU A 296 8.87 6.80 -7.88
C LEU A 296 10.21 7.50 -8.14
N ALA A 297 10.51 7.82 -9.40
CA ALA A 297 11.71 8.56 -9.77
C ALA A 297 11.68 9.98 -9.18
N LEU A 298 10.53 10.66 -9.20
CA LEU A 298 10.38 11.97 -8.57
C LEU A 298 10.63 11.91 -7.05
N GLY A 299 10.07 10.91 -6.35
CA GLY A 299 10.32 10.73 -4.92
C GLY A 299 11.80 10.41 -4.61
N TRP A 300 12.46 9.64 -5.47
CA TRP A 300 13.90 9.40 -5.35
C TRP A 300 14.74 10.66 -5.62
N ILE A 301 14.36 11.48 -6.61
CA ILE A 301 15.02 12.77 -6.88
C ILE A 301 14.84 13.71 -5.69
N GLU A 302 13.63 13.82 -5.14
CA GLU A 302 13.32 14.60 -3.94
C GLU A 302 14.27 14.24 -2.79
N GLN A 303 14.35 12.96 -2.42
CA GLN A 303 15.22 12.48 -1.33
C GLN A 303 16.72 12.62 -1.60
N LYS A 304 17.15 12.65 -2.87
CA LYS A 304 18.58 12.68 -3.18
C LYS A 304 19.11 14.08 -3.45
N TRP A 305 18.28 14.96 -4.00
CA TRP A 305 18.69 16.29 -4.47
C TRP A 305 18.10 17.41 -3.63
N PHE A 306 16.95 17.17 -2.99
CA PHE A 306 16.21 18.19 -2.25
C PHE A 306 16.12 17.92 -0.74
N ASP A 307 16.52 16.73 -0.27
CA ASP A 307 16.81 16.56 1.16
C ASP A 307 17.96 17.49 1.53
N VAL A 308 17.63 18.54 2.29
CA VAL A 308 18.62 19.38 2.93
C VAL A 308 19.37 18.47 3.90
N PRO A 309 20.69 18.28 3.76
CA PRO A 309 21.46 17.58 4.78
C PRO A 309 21.14 18.27 6.10
N ALA A 310 20.65 17.52 7.08
CA ALA A 310 20.51 18.02 8.43
C ALA A 310 21.84 18.70 8.75
N LEU A 311 21.81 20.03 8.91
CA LEU A 311 22.99 20.85 9.08
C LEU A 311 23.87 20.12 10.09
N ALA A 312 25.02 19.64 9.61
CA ALA A 312 26.02 19.06 10.47
C ALA A 312 26.22 20.05 11.61
N ALA A 313 26.23 19.53 12.84
CA ALA A 313 26.42 20.29 14.06
C ALA A 313 27.81 20.93 14.09
N GLU A 314 28.07 21.90 13.21
CA GLU A 314 29.22 22.78 13.23
C GLU A 314 28.77 24.09 13.87
N GLY A 315 29.10 24.15 15.17
CA GLY A 315 29.18 25.33 16.02
C GLY A 315 28.55 26.62 15.51
N VAL A 316 27.30 26.85 15.89
CA VAL A 316 26.75 28.22 15.95
C VAL A 316 26.68 28.63 17.42
N PRO A 317 27.40 29.69 17.85
CA PRO A 317 27.45 30.11 19.23
C PRO A 317 26.09 30.66 19.69
N MET A 318 25.67 30.20 20.88
CA MET A 318 24.46 30.63 21.59
C MET A 318 24.38 32.16 21.69
N ALA A 319 23.39 32.75 21.00
CA ALA A 319 22.96 34.11 21.26
C ALA A 319 22.14 34.12 22.55
N LYS A 320 22.62 34.88 23.54
CA LYS A 320 21.92 35.14 24.81
C LYS A 320 20.57 35.80 24.52
N SER A 321 19.46 35.18 24.91
CA SER A 321 18.18 35.87 25.02
C SER A 321 18.14 36.66 26.33
N SER A 322 18.22 37.97 26.19
CA SER A 322 17.85 38.95 27.21
C SER A 322 16.35 38.85 27.50
N GLY A 323 15.97 38.92 28.77
CA GLY A 323 14.58 38.85 29.21
C GLY A 323 13.72 40.05 28.81
N SER A 324 12.41 39.86 28.90
CA SER A 324 11.46 40.91 29.24
C SER A 324 10.14 40.27 29.71
N SER A 325 9.77 40.66 30.92
CA SER A 325 8.45 40.55 31.55
C SER A 325 7.33 41.18 30.72
N GLY A 326 6.09 40.73 30.92
CA GLY A 326 4.89 41.47 30.51
C GLY A 326 3.63 40.62 30.58
N ASN A 327 2.90 40.74 31.69
CA ASN A 327 1.60 40.13 31.95
C ASN A 327 0.51 40.95 31.25
N GLU A 328 -0.47 40.33 30.57
CA GLU A 328 -1.81 40.90 30.41
C GLU A 328 -2.86 39.86 29.97
N HIS A 329 -4.02 39.94 30.63
CA HIS A 329 -5.19 39.09 30.49
C HIS A 329 -6.28 39.90 29.78
N ASN A 330 -6.82 39.42 28.66
CA ASN A 330 -8.12 39.88 28.16
C ASN A 330 -8.79 38.78 27.30
N PRO A 331 -10.06 38.43 27.55
CA PRO A 331 -10.76 37.38 26.80
C PRO A 331 -11.58 38.00 25.67
N GLN A 332 -11.27 37.64 24.42
CA GLN A 332 -12.20 37.77 23.30
C GLN A 332 -11.76 36.86 22.16
N GLY A 333 -12.74 36.13 21.61
CA GLY A 333 -12.51 35.10 20.61
C GLY A 333 -12.08 35.69 19.28
N ASP A 334 -10.88 35.30 18.85
CA ASP A 334 -10.43 35.40 17.47
C ASP A 334 -10.01 34.00 17.01
N THR A 335 -10.63 33.53 15.95
CA THR A 335 -10.22 32.35 15.20
C THR A 335 -8.92 32.67 14.46
N HIS A 336 -7.81 32.71 15.19
CA HIS A 336 -6.48 32.65 14.62
C HIS A 336 -6.26 31.22 14.10
N MET A 337 -6.00 31.06 12.80
CA MET A 337 -5.34 29.87 12.29
C MET A 337 -4.01 29.75 13.04
N SER A 338 -3.96 28.84 14.00
CA SER A 338 -2.79 28.54 14.80
C SER A 338 -1.66 28.11 13.88
N SER A 339 -0.48 28.70 14.06
CA SER A 339 0.78 28.20 13.52
C SER A 339 0.87 26.68 13.66
N PRO A 340 1.50 25.96 12.72
CA PRO A 340 1.75 24.53 12.92
C PRO A 340 2.46 24.32 14.26
N PRO A 341 2.08 23.30 15.05
CA PRO A 341 2.68 23.07 16.36
C PRO A 341 4.18 22.84 16.21
N ASP A 342 4.96 23.50 17.06
CA ASP A 342 6.41 23.33 17.12
C ASP A 342 6.77 21.89 17.52
N SER A 343 7.90 21.40 17.02
CA SER A 343 8.41 20.08 17.41
C SER A 343 8.88 20.10 18.87
N ILE A 344 8.51 19.06 19.62
CA ILE A 344 9.04 18.85 20.97
C ILE A 344 10.42 18.19 20.85
N VAL A 345 11.47 18.91 21.22
CA VAL A 345 12.87 18.43 21.14
C VAL A 345 13.50 18.42 22.53
N PHE A 346 13.96 17.23 22.94
CA PHE A 346 14.81 17.08 24.12
C PHE A 346 16.24 16.79 23.67
N SER A 347 17.11 17.80 23.70
CA SER A 347 18.53 17.62 23.34
C SER A 347 19.26 16.68 24.31
N ASN A 348 18.77 16.56 25.54
CA ASN A 348 19.26 15.62 26.54
C ASN A 348 18.10 15.16 27.45
N LEU A 349 17.53 14.00 27.13
CA LEU A 349 16.36 13.48 27.83
C LEU A 349 16.61 13.24 29.33
N LEU A 350 17.81 12.80 29.71
CA LEU A 350 18.16 12.55 31.11
C LEU A 350 18.29 13.84 31.92
N GLU A 351 18.83 14.90 31.30
CA GLU A 351 18.92 16.21 31.93
C GLU A 351 17.53 16.85 32.08
N GLN A 352 16.64 16.65 31.11
CA GLN A 352 15.25 17.06 31.23
C GLN A 352 14.57 16.42 32.45
N VAL A 353 14.75 15.12 32.65
CA VAL A 353 14.19 14.41 33.83
C VAL A 353 14.76 14.97 35.14
N LYS A 354 16.07 15.25 35.20
CA LYS A 354 16.68 15.87 36.38
C LYS A 354 16.07 17.25 36.69
N ASN A 355 15.87 18.07 35.67
CA ASN A 355 15.24 19.38 35.82
C ASN A 355 13.79 19.25 36.28
N LEU A 356 13.03 18.32 35.69
CA LEU A 356 11.64 18.05 36.06
C LEU A 356 11.50 17.55 37.50
N ASN A 357 12.44 16.73 37.97
CA ASN A 357 12.51 16.31 39.37
C ASN A 357 12.82 17.49 40.31
N ALA A 358 13.62 18.46 39.86
CA ALA A 358 13.96 19.65 40.65
C ALA A 358 12.81 20.68 40.69
N THR A 359 12.09 20.89 39.59
CA THR A 359 10.96 21.84 39.52
C THR A 359 9.69 21.30 40.17
N GLY A 360 9.53 19.98 40.21
CA GLY A 360 8.38 19.34 40.85
C GLY A 360 7.08 19.41 40.03
N GLU A 361 7.16 19.65 38.72
CA GLU A 361 6.02 19.77 37.81
C GLU A 361 5.38 18.40 37.47
N TRP A 362 4.92 17.69 38.51
CA TRP A 362 4.30 16.38 38.42
C TRP A 362 2.83 16.47 38.82
N THR A 363 1.96 15.81 38.06
CA THR A 363 0.52 15.72 38.35
C THR A 363 0.17 14.33 38.87
N ALA A 364 -0.82 14.24 39.76
CA ALA A 364 -1.29 12.93 40.23
C ALA A 364 -1.90 12.13 39.07
N PHE A 365 -1.56 10.84 38.95
CA PHE A 365 -2.06 9.98 37.88
C PHE A 365 -2.75 8.73 38.43
N ARG A 366 -2.07 7.99 39.31
CA ARG A 366 -2.56 6.81 40.02
C ARG A 366 -1.98 6.80 41.45
N PRO A 367 -2.50 5.97 42.37
CA PRO A 367 -1.87 5.79 43.67
C PRO A 367 -0.38 5.44 43.54
N GLY A 368 0.50 6.27 44.11
CA GLY A 368 1.96 6.11 44.00
C GLY A 368 2.58 6.44 42.64
N VAL A 369 1.81 6.92 41.67
CA VAL A 369 2.30 7.28 40.33
C VAL A 369 1.88 8.70 39.95
N THR A 370 2.86 9.51 39.58
CA THR A 370 2.66 10.87 39.07
C THR A 370 3.06 10.97 37.60
N ALA A 371 2.46 11.87 36.84
CA ALA A 371 2.65 12.04 35.41
C ALA A 371 3.03 13.48 35.04
N HIS A 372 3.88 13.61 34.02
CA HIS A 372 4.13 14.85 33.29
C HIS A 372 3.91 14.59 31.80
N TRP A 373 2.80 15.12 31.28
CA TRP A 373 2.34 14.84 29.91
C TRP A 373 3.10 15.69 28.89
N LEU A 374 3.64 15.04 27.86
CA LEU A 374 4.27 15.72 26.72
C LEU A 374 3.21 16.05 25.66
N TYR A 375 2.31 15.09 25.42
CA TYR A 375 1.06 15.29 24.71
C TYR A 375 0.06 14.21 25.10
N ASN A 376 -1.22 14.51 24.93
CA ASN A 376 -2.31 13.57 25.11
C ASN A 376 -3.47 14.00 24.21
N ASP A 377 -3.83 13.16 23.23
CA ASP A 377 -4.89 13.47 22.25
C ASP A 377 -6.32 13.41 22.84
N GLY A 378 -6.46 13.02 24.12
CA GLY A 378 -7.75 12.80 24.76
C GLY A 378 -8.45 11.55 24.21
N ASN A 379 -9.59 11.17 24.82
CA ASN A 379 -10.45 10.07 24.37
C ASN A 379 -9.78 8.70 24.20
N GLY A 380 -8.67 8.44 24.91
CA GLY A 380 -7.94 7.17 24.83
C GLY A 380 -7.08 7.00 23.57
N GLY A 381 -6.82 8.10 22.85
CA GLY A 381 -5.90 8.15 21.72
C GLY A 381 -4.42 8.13 22.12
N PRO A 382 -3.51 8.44 21.18
CA PRO A 382 -2.07 8.36 21.42
C PRO A 382 -1.58 9.41 22.41
N ALA A 383 -0.58 9.05 23.21
CA ALA A 383 0.03 9.96 24.18
C ALA A 383 1.51 9.64 24.44
N ALA A 384 2.24 10.65 24.92
CA ALA A 384 3.56 10.48 25.51
C ALA A 384 3.64 11.20 26.86
N VAL A 385 4.21 10.53 27.85
CA VAL A 385 4.18 10.97 29.25
C VAL A 385 5.43 10.49 29.98
N PHE A 386 6.01 11.35 30.82
CA PHE A 386 6.91 10.88 31.86
C PHE A 386 6.09 10.40 33.05
N LEU A 387 6.33 9.17 33.48
CA LEU A 387 5.76 8.61 34.69
C LEU A 387 6.84 8.57 35.77
N ARG A 388 6.45 8.92 36.99
CA ARG A 388 7.26 8.76 38.20
C ARG A 388 6.53 7.89 39.20
N TYR A 389 7.14 6.75 39.53
CA TYR A 389 6.67 5.81 40.53
C TYR A 389 7.38 6.08 41.85
N THR A 390 6.63 6.16 42.95
CA THR A 390 7.21 6.12 44.29
C THR A 390 7.67 4.68 44.61
N PRO A 391 8.64 4.50 45.53
CA PRO A 391 9.04 3.16 45.98
C PRO A 391 7.84 2.33 46.42
N GLY A 392 7.73 1.09 45.92
CA GLY A 392 6.64 0.17 46.20
C GLY A 392 5.32 0.45 45.45
N ALA A 393 5.26 1.48 44.60
CA ALA A 393 4.07 1.76 43.79
C ALA A 393 3.83 0.64 42.77
N ARG A 394 2.55 0.33 42.54
CA ARG A 394 2.12 -0.66 41.55
C ARG A 394 0.84 -0.21 40.87
N VAL A 395 0.76 -0.44 39.57
CA VAL A 395 -0.42 -0.20 38.75
C VAL A 395 -1.15 -1.52 38.57
N ALA A 396 -2.48 -1.49 38.73
CA ALA A 396 -3.34 -2.67 38.59
C ALA A 396 -3.17 -3.35 37.22
N GLU A 397 -3.49 -4.65 37.18
CA GLU A 397 -3.38 -5.44 35.96
C GLU A 397 -4.26 -4.88 34.84
N HIS A 398 -3.68 -4.71 33.67
CA HIS A 398 -4.34 -4.14 32.51
C HIS A 398 -3.85 -4.79 31.22
N GLU A 399 -4.67 -4.66 30.18
CA GLU A 399 -4.42 -5.13 28.82
C GLU A 399 -4.11 -3.94 27.90
N HIS A 400 -3.06 -4.10 27.08
CA HIS A 400 -2.66 -3.12 26.07
C HIS A 400 -3.60 -3.16 24.86
N MET A 401 -4.30 -2.06 24.57
CA MET A 401 -5.22 -1.96 23.43
C MET A 401 -4.54 -1.48 22.13
N GLY A 402 -3.29 -1.01 22.25
CA GLY A 402 -2.41 -0.52 21.18
C GLY A 402 -0.95 -0.84 21.53
N TYR A 403 0.01 -0.40 20.71
CA TYR A 403 1.41 -0.52 21.11
C TYR A 403 1.76 0.48 22.23
N GLU A 404 2.55 0.03 23.19
CA GLU A 404 3.17 0.87 24.22
C GLU A 404 4.69 0.66 24.22
N HIS A 405 5.43 1.76 24.33
CA HIS A 405 6.88 1.78 24.46
C HIS A 405 7.23 2.45 25.79
N LEU A 406 8.11 1.81 26.55
CA LEU A 406 8.56 2.29 27.84
C LEU A 406 10.08 2.34 27.87
N LEU A 407 10.66 3.49 28.21
CA LEU A 407 12.08 3.64 28.48
C LEU A 407 12.30 4.03 29.95
N ILE A 408 13.02 3.20 30.70
CA ILE A 408 13.35 3.51 32.10
C ILE A 408 14.51 4.51 32.13
N LEU A 409 14.24 5.72 32.63
CA LEU A 409 15.21 6.82 32.65
C LEU A 409 15.96 6.91 33.97
N GLU A 410 15.33 6.54 35.08
CA GLU A 410 15.93 6.47 36.43
C GLU A 410 15.26 5.33 37.22
N GLY A 411 16.01 4.64 38.08
CA GLY A 411 15.48 3.60 38.98
C GLY A 411 15.17 2.27 38.30
N ASP A 412 14.09 1.62 38.74
CA ASP A 412 13.66 0.30 38.26
C ASP A 412 12.14 0.19 38.05
N GLN A 413 11.73 -0.62 37.09
CA GLN A 413 10.37 -1.15 37.03
C GLN A 413 10.41 -2.68 37.05
N PHE A 414 9.35 -3.33 37.48
CA PHE A 414 9.17 -4.78 37.35
C PHE A 414 7.73 -5.13 37.00
N ASP A 415 7.53 -6.31 36.43
CA ASP A 415 6.24 -6.94 36.25
C ASP A 415 6.35 -8.47 36.37
N GLU A 416 5.33 -9.21 35.92
CA GLU A 416 5.30 -10.67 35.95
C GLU A 416 6.40 -11.33 35.10
N HIS A 417 6.97 -10.60 34.14
CA HIS A 417 7.96 -11.12 33.19
C HIS A 417 9.41 -10.81 33.59
N GLY A 418 9.64 -9.87 34.52
CA GLY A 418 10.97 -9.60 35.04
C GLY A 418 11.16 -8.21 35.64
N SER A 419 12.43 -7.83 35.83
CA SER A 419 12.84 -6.52 36.32
C SER A 419 13.61 -5.75 35.25
N TYR A 420 13.32 -4.47 35.15
CA TYR A 420 13.76 -3.54 34.11
C TYR A 420 14.52 -2.37 34.76
N PRO A 421 15.86 -2.45 34.89
CA PRO A 421 16.66 -1.36 35.43
C PRO A 421 16.75 -0.16 34.47
N GLN A 422 17.28 0.97 34.93
CA GLN A 422 17.59 2.14 34.11
C GLN A 422 18.28 1.78 32.78
N GLY A 423 17.80 2.39 31.69
CA GLY A 423 18.23 2.11 30.32
C GLY A 423 17.45 0.99 29.63
N SER A 424 16.60 0.24 30.37
CA SER A 424 15.73 -0.78 29.77
C SER A 424 14.70 -0.14 28.86
N PHE A 425 14.52 -0.72 27.68
CA PHE A 425 13.48 -0.34 26.73
C PHE A 425 12.52 -1.52 26.52
N VAL A 426 11.27 -1.33 26.90
CA VAL A 426 10.22 -2.35 26.84
C VAL A 426 9.21 -1.95 25.77
N ILE A 427 8.79 -2.92 24.96
CA ILE A 427 7.75 -2.76 23.95
C ILE A 427 6.63 -3.75 24.28
N ASN A 428 5.44 -3.24 24.53
CA ASN A 428 4.24 -4.00 24.83
C ASN A 428 3.31 -3.99 23.59
N PRO A 429 3.18 -5.09 22.85
CA PRO A 429 2.23 -5.22 21.75
C PRO A 429 0.77 -5.25 22.23
N PRO A 430 -0.22 -4.95 21.35
CA PRO A 430 -1.63 -5.12 21.68
C PRO A 430 -1.95 -6.56 22.15
N GLY A 431 -2.73 -6.66 23.23
CA GLY A 431 -3.16 -7.92 23.84
C GLY A 431 -2.24 -8.46 24.95
N THR A 432 -1.05 -7.87 25.17
CA THR A 432 -0.25 -8.19 26.36
C THR A 432 -0.92 -7.66 27.63
N ARG A 433 -0.61 -8.31 28.76
CA ARG A 433 -1.18 -8.01 30.08
C ARG A 433 -0.09 -8.02 31.12
N HIS A 434 -0.14 -7.07 32.05
CA HIS A 434 0.77 -7.02 33.18
C HIS A 434 0.29 -6.06 34.28
N SER A 435 0.93 -6.14 35.44
CA SER A 435 0.75 -5.20 36.55
C SER A 435 2.11 -4.60 36.98
N PRO A 436 2.52 -3.48 36.34
CA PRO A 436 3.85 -2.92 36.52
C PRO A 436 3.99 -2.20 37.88
N GLY A 437 5.13 -2.38 38.51
CA GLY A 437 5.49 -1.72 39.76
C GLY A 437 6.95 -1.31 39.81
N SER A 438 7.37 -0.70 40.92
CA SER A 438 8.76 -0.30 41.15
C SER A 438 9.19 -0.62 42.57
N VAL A 439 10.39 -1.17 42.74
CA VAL A 439 10.94 -1.47 44.08
C VAL A 439 11.53 -0.20 44.69
N GLY A 440 12.48 0.43 44.01
CA GLY A 440 13.19 1.62 44.48
C GLY A 440 12.58 2.97 44.06
N GLY A 441 11.48 2.94 43.31
CA GLY A 441 10.96 4.10 42.58
C GLY A 441 11.63 4.24 41.22
N CYS A 442 10.94 4.87 40.28
CA CYS A 442 11.50 5.11 38.94
C CYS A 442 10.91 6.32 38.24
N VAL A 443 11.64 6.80 37.23
CA VAL A 443 11.12 7.70 36.21
C VAL A 443 11.24 7.00 34.87
N ALA A 444 10.15 6.98 34.09
CA ALA A 444 10.12 6.36 32.78
C ALA A 444 9.41 7.23 31.76
N LEU A 445 9.86 7.17 30.50
CA LEU A 445 9.12 7.70 29.36
C LEU A 445 8.19 6.61 28.83
N LEU A 446 6.90 6.88 28.84
CA LEU A 446 5.86 6.04 28.29
C LEU A 446 5.29 6.68 27.02
N ILE A 447 5.19 5.91 25.94
CA ILE A 447 4.54 6.32 24.69
C ILE A 447 3.56 5.23 24.28
N TYR A 448 2.28 5.54 24.22
CA TYR A 448 1.25 4.56 23.86
C TYR A 448 0.36 5.05 22.71
N GLU A 449 -0.10 4.12 21.89
CA GLU A 449 -1.01 4.38 20.77
C GLU A 449 -2.48 4.51 21.23
N LYS A 450 -2.89 3.69 22.22
CA LYS A 450 -4.24 3.66 22.78
C LYS A 450 -4.20 3.40 24.27
N ALA A 451 -5.15 3.95 25.00
CA ALA A 451 -5.28 3.71 26.43
C ALA A 451 -5.50 2.22 26.75
N VAL A 452 -4.91 1.78 27.85
CA VAL A 452 -5.03 0.40 28.37
C VAL A 452 -6.44 0.12 28.93
N ARG A 453 -6.84 -1.15 28.94
CA ARG A 453 -8.07 -1.61 29.59
C ARG A 453 -7.73 -2.35 30.88
N PHE A 454 -8.17 -1.85 32.02
CA PHE A 454 -7.98 -2.54 33.31
C PHE A 454 -8.85 -3.80 33.39
N LEU A 455 -8.29 -4.88 33.95
CA LEU A 455 -8.95 -6.20 34.01
C LEU A 455 -9.64 -6.45 35.34
N CYS A 456 -9.30 -5.66 36.36
CA CYS A 456 -9.99 -5.61 37.63
C CYS A 456 -10.50 -4.17 37.81
N GLU A 457 -11.76 -3.92 37.46
CA GLU A 457 -12.50 -2.78 38.01
C GLU A 457 -13.27 -3.29 39.22
N GLU A 458 -13.06 -2.68 40.39
CA GLU A 458 -14.11 -2.56 41.41
C GLU A 458 -15.07 -1.43 41.02
#